data_AF-A0A6N8XED9-F1
#
_entry.id   AF-A0A6N8XED9-F1
#
_cell.length_a   1.000
_cell.length_b   1.000
_cell.length_c   1.000
_cell.angle_alpha   90.00
_cell.angle_beta   90.00
_cell.angle_gamma   90.00
#
_symmetry.space_group_name_H-M   'P 1'
#
loop_
_entity.id
_entity.type
_entity.pdbx_description
1 polymer ?
#
loop_
_entity_poly.entity_id
_entity_poly.type
_entity_poly.pdbx_seq_one_letter_code
_entity_poly.pdbx_strand_id
1 'polypeptide(L)'
;GGHTFGVAKSTDDQLQACLRESLPDHHFTSGQFLSGFKGKTMEANDHLFTIASQIRADEALSELVITTPAKRLMQTLQATPGAASVVEAINSYLGIYGHLGYSLDFAEPLPLEDPSGLLATLKTMVSDENYNPKNHEMEATRKREKAMADILELLDGLQYWQFRFRHWFTHRFYFIREEVMFYLYQAWPALRPLALELGQRLKDAGTLPDRDHVFYLRFDELQEAVAARKQDNAVAELRQLAEERFELREQRKRLHPPGTVPYDASADPGVKFKETQFVNDPNSDTMIGVPVSPGTITAPASLINSPAEFDQMRPGSILVCPMTNPAWTPLFAHASGLVTDMGGILGHGSIVAREYGIPAVVGTGTSTQRIKHGQQIAVDGDVGTVKLLEDA
;
A
#
# COMPACT_ATOMS: atom_id res chain seq x y z
N GLY A 1 -19.78 13.66 2.31
CA GLY A 1 -18.73 12.67 1.96
C GLY A 1 -17.61 12.63 2.98
N GLY A 2 -16.88 13.73 3.20
CA GLY A 2 -15.62 13.72 3.99
C GLY A 2 -15.72 13.52 5.51
N HIS A 3 -16.92 13.55 6.10
CA HIS A 3 -17.07 13.42 7.55
C HIS A 3 -16.87 11.98 8.07
N THR A 4 -17.10 10.94 7.25
CA THR A 4 -17.07 9.54 7.72
C THR A 4 -15.65 8.98 7.88
N PHE A 5 -14.71 9.33 6.99
CA PHE A 5 -13.31 8.92 7.11
C PHE A 5 -12.60 9.57 8.30
N GLY A 6 -12.82 10.88 8.48
CA GLY A 6 -12.30 11.61 9.64
C GLY A 6 -12.85 11.05 10.95
N VAL A 7 -14.13 10.62 10.97
CA VAL A 7 -14.74 9.97 12.14
C VAL A 7 -14.07 8.63 12.42
N ALA A 8 -13.87 7.74 11.43
CA ALA A 8 -13.25 6.43 11.67
C ALA A 8 -11.80 6.56 12.19
N LYS A 9 -11.02 7.52 11.66
CA LYS A 9 -9.68 7.82 12.19
C LYS A 9 -9.74 8.39 13.60
N SER A 10 -10.68 9.31 13.84
CA SER A 10 -10.90 9.91 15.17
C SER A 10 -11.30 8.89 16.23
N THR A 11 -12.11 7.88 15.89
CA THR A 11 -12.48 6.84 16.86
C THR A 11 -11.28 5.99 17.26
N ASP A 12 -10.43 5.62 16.29
CA ASP A 12 -9.19 4.88 16.54
C ASP A 12 -8.21 5.71 17.38
N ASP A 13 -8.02 6.99 17.02
CA ASP A 13 -7.21 7.92 17.81
C ASP A 13 -7.70 8.04 19.26
N GLN A 14 -9.02 8.08 19.48
CA GLN A 14 -9.62 8.11 20.82
C GLN A 14 -9.37 6.81 21.61
N LEU A 15 -9.44 5.64 20.95
CA LEU A 15 -9.11 4.37 21.59
C LEU A 15 -7.62 4.34 21.96
N GLN A 16 -6.73 4.73 21.04
CA GLN A 16 -5.29 4.78 21.29
C GLN A 16 -4.92 5.80 22.39
N ALA A 17 -5.64 6.92 22.49
CA ALA A 17 -5.46 7.88 23.57
C ALA A 17 -5.89 7.29 24.93
N CYS A 18 -7.05 6.64 24.98
CA CYS A 18 -7.56 5.97 26.18
C CYS A 18 -6.57 4.91 26.71
N LEU A 19 -5.96 4.13 25.81
CA LEU A 19 -4.95 3.13 26.16
C LEU A 19 -3.70 3.78 26.76
N ARG A 20 -3.20 4.85 26.15
CA ARG A 20 -2.02 5.59 26.63
C ARG A 20 -2.26 6.26 27.98
N GLU A 21 -3.44 6.82 28.21
CA GLU A 21 -3.78 7.50 29.46
C GLU A 21 -4.05 6.51 30.60
N SER A 22 -4.66 5.36 30.32
CA SER A 22 -5.08 4.40 31.35
C SER A 22 -3.97 3.42 31.73
N LEU A 23 -3.15 2.99 30.75
CA LEU A 23 -2.14 1.94 30.93
C LEU A 23 -0.82 2.29 30.20
N PRO A 24 -0.13 3.38 30.60
CA PRO A 24 1.05 3.88 29.90
C PRO A 24 2.20 2.86 29.86
N ASP A 25 2.35 2.03 30.90
CA ASP A 25 3.48 1.10 31.06
C ASP A 25 3.25 -0.26 30.36
N HIS A 26 2.06 -0.49 29.81
CA HIS A 26 1.70 -1.79 29.20
C HIS A 26 1.76 -1.79 27.67
N HIS A 27 2.07 -0.65 27.05
CA HIS A 27 2.30 -0.51 25.60
C HIS A 27 1.16 -1.07 24.70
N PHE A 28 -0.08 -1.07 25.19
CA PHE A 28 -1.23 -1.48 24.38
C PHE A 28 -1.42 -0.53 23.18
N THR A 29 -1.77 -1.11 22.03
CA THR A 29 -2.11 -0.37 20.81
C THR A 29 -3.54 -0.70 20.37
N SER A 30 -4.24 0.28 19.81
CA SER A 30 -5.60 0.10 19.30
C SER A 30 -5.66 -1.01 18.25
N GLY A 31 -4.62 -1.15 17.44
CA GLY A 31 -4.51 -2.21 16.43
C GLY A 31 -4.58 -3.64 16.99
N GLN A 32 -4.10 -3.89 18.21
CA GLN A 32 -4.24 -5.22 18.85
C GLN A 32 -5.70 -5.60 19.11
N PHE A 33 -6.58 -4.62 19.29
CA PHE A 33 -8.01 -4.84 19.55
C PHE A 33 -8.85 -4.82 18.27
N LEU A 34 -8.33 -4.21 17.21
CA LEU A 34 -9.03 -4.00 15.94
C LEU A 34 -8.61 -4.97 14.84
N SER A 35 -7.58 -5.79 15.07
CA SER A 35 -7.07 -6.77 14.12
C SER A 35 -8.09 -7.87 13.77
N GLY A 36 -7.95 -8.43 12.56
CA GLY A 36 -8.77 -9.56 12.09
C GLY A 36 -10.15 -9.13 11.59
N PHE A 37 -10.29 -7.89 11.10
CA PHE A 37 -11.51 -7.42 10.47
C PHE A 37 -11.54 -7.87 8.99
N LYS A 38 -12.54 -8.65 8.58
CA LYS A 38 -12.70 -9.02 7.16
C LYS A 38 -13.19 -7.85 6.33
N GLY A 39 -12.24 -7.04 5.83
CA GLY A 39 -12.50 -5.98 4.86
C GLY A 39 -12.33 -6.45 3.40
N LYS A 40 -12.74 -5.59 2.46
CA LYS A 40 -12.63 -5.84 1.00
C LYS A 40 -11.22 -6.20 0.54
N THR A 41 -10.19 -5.61 1.16
CA THR A 41 -8.78 -5.90 0.86
C THR A 41 -8.38 -7.32 1.27
N MET A 42 -8.87 -7.81 2.41
CA MET A 42 -8.63 -9.19 2.84
C MET A 42 -9.39 -10.19 1.96
N GLU A 43 -10.64 -9.89 1.61
CA GLU A 43 -11.41 -10.70 0.65
C GLU A 43 -10.69 -10.81 -0.70
N ALA A 44 -10.10 -9.71 -1.19
CA ALA A 44 -9.29 -9.71 -2.40
C ALA A 44 -8.10 -10.67 -2.25
N ASN A 45 -7.36 -10.58 -1.15
CA ASN A 45 -6.24 -11.46 -0.90
C ASN A 45 -6.65 -12.96 -0.84
N ASP A 46 -7.78 -13.28 -0.21
CA ASP A 46 -8.34 -14.64 -0.16
C ASP A 46 -8.74 -15.16 -1.57
N HIS A 47 -9.32 -14.29 -2.39
CA HIS A 47 -9.65 -14.62 -3.78
C HIS A 47 -8.38 -14.89 -4.60
N LEU A 48 -7.35 -14.05 -4.45
CA LEU A 48 -6.08 -14.24 -5.14
C LEU A 48 -5.36 -15.52 -4.70
N PHE A 49 -5.42 -15.85 -3.40
CA PHE A 49 -4.93 -17.11 -2.87
C PHE A 49 -5.66 -18.33 -3.45
N THR A 50 -6.96 -18.23 -3.69
CA THR A 50 -7.75 -19.29 -4.33
C THR A 50 -7.26 -19.54 -5.77
N ILE A 51 -6.96 -18.47 -6.52
CA ILE A 51 -6.37 -18.56 -7.86
C ILE A 51 -4.98 -19.20 -7.79
N ALA A 52 -4.15 -18.76 -6.84
CA ALA A 52 -2.82 -19.35 -6.63
C ALA A 52 -2.90 -20.85 -6.33
N SER A 53 -3.85 -21.26 -5.48
CA SER A 53 -4.09 -22.67 -5.13
C SER A 53 -4.52 -23.50 -6.34
N GLN A 54 -5.35 -22.95 -7.22
CA GLN A 54 -5.75 -23.58 -8.47
C GLN A 54 -4.56 -23.78 -9.42
N ILE A 55 -3.66 -22.78 -9.50
CA ILE A 55 -2.43 -22.89 -10.28
C ILE A 55 -1.50 -23.97 -9.70
N ARG A 56 -1.30 -23.98 -8.36
CA ARG A 56 -0.46 -24.97 -7.67
C ARG A 56 -0.93 -26.42 -7.84
N ALA A 57 -2.21 -26.63 -8.14
CA ALA A 57 -2.75 -27.96 -8.41
C ALA A 57 -2.28 -28.56 -9.75
N ASP A 58 -1.68 -27.75 -10.63
CA ASP A 58 -1.12 -28.15 -11.92
C ASP A 58 0.36 -27.74 -11.99
N GLU A 59 1.25 -28.73 -12.05
CA GLU A 59 2.70 -28.53 -12.03
C GLU A 59 3.18 -27.72 -13.26
N ALA A 60 2.60 -27.97 -14.44
CA ALA A 60 2.98 -27.26 -15.66
C ALA A 60 2.53 -25.80 -15.62
N LEU A 61 1.33 -25.52 -15.08
CA LEU A 61 0.87 -24.14 -14.88
C LEU A 61 1.68 -23.41 -13.81
N SER A 62 2.09 -24.10 -12.75
CA SER A 62 2.94 -23.53 -11.71
C SER A 62 4.30 -23.11 -12.26
N GLU A 63 4.96 -24.00 -13.01
CA GLU A 63 6.25 -23.69 -13.65
C GLU A 63 6.12 -22.52 -14.64
N LEU A 64 5.06 -22.51 -15.45
CA LEU A 64 4.76 -21.43 -16.40
C LEU A 64 4.63 -20.07 -15.70
N VAL A 65 3.87 -20.03 -14.61
CA VAL A 65 3.60 -18.81 -13.84
C VAL A 65 4.89 -18.30 -13.19
N ILE A 66 5.66 -19.18 -12.56
CA ILE A 66 6.91 -18.82 -11.87
C ILE A 66 7.95 -18.27 -12.86
N THR A 67 8.10 -18.91 -14.02
CA THR A 67 9.15 -18.57 -15.01
C THR A 67 8.78 -17.39 -15.91
N THR A 68 7.49 -17.14 -16.17
CA THR A 68 7.06 -16.09 -17.10
C THR A 68 7.10 -14.71 -16.44
N PRO A 69 7.77 -13.68 -17.01
CA PRO A 69 7.74 -12.33 -16.46
C PRO A 69 6.32 -11.78 -16.33
N ALA A 70 6.02 -11.08 -15.23
CA ALA A 70 4.66 -10.65 -14.88
C ALA A 70 3.98 -9.85 -16.01
N LYS A 71 4.72 -8.98 -16.70
CA LYS A 71 4.24 -8.19 -17.86
C LYS A 71 3.72 -9.04 -19.03
N ARG A 72 4.21 -10.27 -19.18
CA ARG A 72 3.80 -11.19 -20.25
C ARG A 72 2.89 -12.30 -19.75
N LEU A 73 2.72 -12.44 -18.45
CA LEU A 73 2.06 -13.60 -17.84
C LEU A 73 0.61 -13.76 -18.31
N MET A 74 -0.18 -12.68 -18.36
CA MET A 74 -1.57 -12.78 -18.80
C MET A 74 -1.69 -13.27 -20.25
N GLN A 75 -0.88 -12.72 -21.15
CA GLN A 75 -0.86 -13.12 -22.56
C GLN A 75 -0.42 -14.58 -22.71
N THR A 76 0.60 -15.00 -21.95
CA THR A 76 1.08 -16.38 -21.95
C THR A 76 0.02 -17.35 -21.44
N LEU A 77 -0.68 -17.03 -20.35
CA LEU A 77 -1.79 -17.84 -19.82
C LEU A 77 -2.93 -17.95 -20.85
N GLN A 78 -3.30 -16.86 -21.51
CA GLN A 78 -4.33 -16.88 -22.56
C GLN A 78 -3.97 -17.78 -23.74
N ALA A 79 -2.68 -17.86 -24.09
CA ALA A 79 -2.20 -18.69 -25.18
C ALA A 79 -1.97 -20.16 -24.78
N THR A 80 -2.02 -20.49 -23.48
CA THR A 80 -1.69 -21.83 -22.96
C THR A 80 -2.93 -22.72 -22.92
N PRO A 81 -2.94 -23.87 -23.62
CA PRO A 81 -4.00 -24.87 -23.49
C PRO A 81 -4.11 -25.36 -22.03
N GLY A 82 -5.31 -25.40 -21.47
CA GLY A 82 -5.54 -25.81 -20.07
C GLY A 82 -5.57 -24.67 -19.06
N ALA A 83 -5.06 -23.48 -19.39
CA ALA A 83 -5.06 -22.31 -18.49
C ALA A 83 -6.39 -21.52 -18.50
N ALA A 84 -7.39 -21.92 -19.29
CA ALA A 84 -8.64 -21.17 -19.50
C ALA A 84 -9.39 -20.87 -18.19
N SER A 85 -9.45 -21.83 -17.28
CA SER A 85 -10.10 -21.67 -15.97
C SER A 85 -9.36 -20.68 -15.07
N VAL A 86 -8.03 -20.64 -15.13
CA VAL A 86 -7.20 -19.67 -14.39
C VAL A 86 -7.36 -18.27 -14.98
N VAL A 87 -7.38 -18.15 -16.32
CA VAL A 87 -7.62 -16.88 -17.01
C VAL A 87 -8.99 -16.30 -16.65
N GLU A 88 -10.03 -17.14 -16.62
CA GLU A 88 -11.37 -16.74 -16.19
C GLU A 88 -11.38 -16.27 -14.73
N ALA A 89 -10.71 -16.99 -13.83
CA ALA A 89 -10.61 -16.61 -12.43
C ALA A 89 -9.87 -15.26 -12.23
N ILE A 90 -8.77 -15.03 -12.95
CA ILE A 90 -8.05 -13.74 -12.95
C ILE A 90 -8.93 -12.62 -13.48
N ASN A 91 -9.65 -12.84 -14.59
CA ASN A 91 -10.56 -11.83 -15.14
C ASN A 91 -11.72 -11.51 -14.18
N SER A 92 -12.27 -12.52 -13.51
CA SER A 92 -13.28 -12.35 -12.47
C SER A 92 -12.75 -11.51 -11.31
N TYR A 93 -11.54 -11.82 -10.85
CA TYR A 93 -10.84 -11.02 -9.84
C TYR A 93 -10.66 -9.57 -10.28
N LEU A 94 -10.16 -9.32 -11.49
CA LEU A 94 -9.98 -7.97 -12.02
C LEU A 94 -11.31 -7.22 -12.17
N GLY A 95 -12.39 -7.92 -12.52
CA GLY A 95 -13.73 -7.33 -12.58
C GLY A 95 -14.23 -6.81 -11.22
N ILE A 96 -13.84 -7.46 -10.12
CA ILE A 96 -14.24 -7.07 -8.76
C ILE A 96 -13.25 -6.07 -8.16
N TYR A 97 -11.95 -6.34 -8.24
CA TYR A 97 -10.90 -5.62 -7.49
C TYR A 97 -9.95 -4.82 -8.37
N GLY A 98 -9.97 -5.00 -9.69
CA GLY A 98 -8.99 -4.40 -10.58
C GLY A 98 -9.13 -2.88 -10.76
N HIS A 99 -10.12 -2.27 -10.12
CA HIS A 99 -10.23 -0.82 -9.99
C HIS A 99 -9.32 -0.26 -8.88
N LEU A 100 -8.82 -1.08 -7.95
CA LEU A 100 -7.94 -0.65 -6.87
C LEU A 100 -6.58 -0.19 -7.41
N GLY A 101 -6.33 1.12 -7.44
CA GLY A 101 -5.04 1.66 -7.88
C GLY A 101 -3.90 1.41 -6.90
N TYR A 102 -2.67 1.34 -7.42
CA TYR A 102 -1.43 1.29 -6.62
C TYR A 102 -0.99 2.67 -6.09
N SER A 103 -1.60 3.74 -6.62
CA SER A 103 -1.33 5.14 -6.27
C SER A 103 -2.64 5.92 -6.32
N LEU A 104 -2.75 7.01 -5.55
CA LEU A 104 -3.86 7.97 -5.66
C LEU A 104 -3.68 8.95 -6.83
N ASP A 105 -2.60 8.79 -7.60
CA ASP A 105 -2.41 9.54 -8.84
C ASP A 105 -3.33 8.99 -9.95
N PHE A 106 -4.27 9.83 -10.38
CA PHE A 106 -5.22 9.50 -11.43
C PHE A 106 -4.56 9.26 -12.79
N ALA A 107 -3.29 9.63 -13.01
CA ALA A 107 -2.57 9.34 -14.24
C ALA A 107 -2.07 7.87 -14.32
N GLU A 108 -1.79 7.25 -13.17
CA GLU A 108 -1.23 5.90 -13.11
C GLU A 108 -2.26 4.83 -13.53
N PRO A 109 -1.83 3.76 -14.23
CA PRO A 109 -2.72 2.70 -14.68
C PRO A 109 -3.33 1.90 -13.54
N LEU A 110 -4.61 1.53 -13.71
CA LEU A 110 -5.29 0.59 -12.83
C LEU A 110 -4.88 -0.85 -13.14
N PRO A 111 -5.01 -1.80 -12.19
CA PRO A 111 -4.83 -3.22 -12.48
C PRO A 111 -5.70 -3.76 -13.62
N LEU A 112 -6.88 -3.18 -13.84
CA LEU A 112 -7.73 -3.48 -15.01
C LEU A 112 -7.06 -3.15 -16.34
N GLU A 113 -6.20 -2.13 -16.38
CA GLU A 113 -5.50 -1.67 -17.57
C GLU A 113 -4.13 -2.34 -17.70
N ASP A 114 -3.41 -2.48 -16.59
CA ASP A 114 -2.14 -3.19 -16.48
C ASP A 114 -2.14 -4.12 -15.24
N PRO A 115 -2.40 -5.43 -15.44
CA PRO A 115 -2.43 -6.39 -14.34
C PRO A 115 -1.04 -6.83 -13.88
N SER A 116 0.06 -6.30 -14.44
CA SER A 116 1.42 -6.79 -14.17
C SER A 116 1.78 -6.83 -12.69
N GLY A 117 1.43 -5.79 -11.91
CA GLY A 117 1.69 -5.77 -10.46
C GLY A 117 0.93 -6.86 -9.70
N LEU A 118 -0.34 -7.09 -10.07
CA LEU A 118 -1.17 -8.14 -9.48
C LEU A 118 -0.62 -9.52 -9.83
N LEU A 119 -0.19 -9.70 -11.07
CA LEU A 119 0.39 -10.94 -11.56
C LEU A 119 1.73 -11.25 -10.88
N ALA A 120 2.54 -10.24 -10.60
CA ALA A 120 3.76 -10.40 -9.80
C ALA A 120 3.44 -10.93 -8.40
N THR A 121 2.43 -10.35 -7.74
CA THR A 121 1.93 -10.90 -6.46
C THR A 121 1.47 -12.35 -6.57
N LEU A 122 0.67 -12.66 -7.60
CA LEU A 122 0.17 -14.02 -7.82
C LEU A 122 1.32 -15.02 -7.98
N LYS A 123 2.40 -14.63 -8.67
CA LYS A 123 3.60 -15.45 -8.80
C LYS A 123 4.27 -15.73 -7.45
N THR A 124 4.41 -14.71 -6.61
CA THR A 124 4.99 -14.86 -5.27
C THR A 124 4.15 -15.81 -4.43
N MET A 125 2.81 -15.66 -4.49
CA MET A 125 1.90 -16.62 -3.85
C MET A 125 2.10 -18.02 -4.42
N VAL A 126 2.07 -18.24 -5.73
CA VAL A 126 2.25 -19.57 -6.32
C VAL A 126 3.57 -20.22 -5.87
N SER A 127 4.63 -19.43 -5.72
CA SER A 127 5.97 -19.90 -5.31
C SER A 127 6.06 -20.33 -3.83
N ASP A 128 5.17 -19.83 -2.95
CA ASP A 128 5.20 -20.11 -1.51
C ASP A 128 4.10 -21.11 -1.10
N GLU A 129 4.43 -22.40 -1.13
CA GLU A 129 3.49 -23.48 -0.77
C GLU A 129 2.96 -23.39 0.66
N ASN A 130 3.71 -22.78 1.58
CA ASN A 130 3.35 -22.70 2.99
C ASN A 130 2.40 -21.54 3.30
N TYR A 131 2.26 -20.60 2.37
CA TYR A 131 1.35 -19.47 2.54
C TYR A 131 -0.10 -19.93 2.61
N ASN A 132 -0.82 -19.51 3.64
CA ASN A 132 -2.28 -19.64 3.74
C ASN A 132 -2.86 -18.44 4.54
N PRO A 133 -3.73 -17.62 3.92
CA PRO A 133 -4.27 -16.42 4.57
C PRO A 133 -5.07 -16.73 5.85
N LYS A 134 -5.67 -17.93 5.95
CA LYS A 134 -6.41 -18.35 7.16
C LYS A 134 -5.53 -18.47 8.39
N ASN A 135 -4.25 -18.81 8.23
CA ASN A 135 -3.33 -18.91 9.36
C ASN A 135 -3.14 -17.53 10.01
N HIS A 136 -2.99 -16.49 9.20
CA HIS A 136 -2.90 -15.11 9.69
C HIS A 136 -4.20 -14.64 10.34
N GLU A 137 -5.36 -14.98 9.78
CA GLU A 137 -6.67 -14.66 10.39
C GLU A 137 -6.81 -15.30 11.79
N MET A 138 -6.40 -16.56 11.93
CA MET A 138 -6.41 -17.28 13.21
C MET A 138 -5.45 -16.65 14.22
N GLU A 139 -4.23 -16.32 13.81
CA GLU A 139 -3.25 -15.68 14.69
C GLU A 139 -3.69 -14.28 15.14
N ALA A 140 -4.23 -13.47 14.23
CA ALA A 140 -4.77 -12.14 14.53
C ALA A 140 -5.93 -12.23 15.53
N THR A 141 -6.82 -13.21 15.36
CA THR A 141 -7.92 -13.46 16.31
C THR A 141 -7.39 -13.86 17.68
N ARG A 142 -6.44 -14.80 17.74
CA ARG A 142 -5.82 -15.25 19.00
C ARG A 142 -5.13 -14.11 19.73
N LYS A 143 -4.38 -13.27 19.02
CA LYS A 143 -3.69 -12.09 19.60
C LYS A 143 -4.70 -11.09 20.16
N ARG A 144 -5.79 -10.82 19.43
CA ARG A 144 -6.86 -9.93 19.88
C ARG A 144 -7.57 -10.45 21.13
N GLU A 145 -7.92 -11.73 21.16
CA GLU A 145 -8.57 -12.36 22.31
C GLU A 145 -7.67 -12.31 23.55
N LYS A 146 -6.38 -12.60 23.38
CA LYS A 146 -5.40 -12.46 24.46
C LYS A 146 -5.29 -11.02 24.95
N ALA A 147 -5.10 -10.06 24.04
CA ALA A 147 -5.01 -8.64 24.43
C ALA A 147 -6.27 -8.16 25.15
N MET A 148 -7.44 -8.63 24.73
CA MET A 148 -8.71 -8.35 25.40
C MET A 148 -8.77 -8.98 26.81
N ALA A 149 -8.29 -10.20 27.00
CA ALA A 149 -8.20 -10.80 28.33
C ALA A 149 -7.25 -10.02 29.24
N ASP A 150 -6.02 -9.77 28.76
CA ASP A 150 -4.96 -9.10 29.51
C ASP A 150 -5.41 -7.69 29.96
N ILE A 151 -6.06 -6.90 29.08
CA ILE A 151 -6.47 -5.55 29.44
C ILE A 151 -7.64 -5.51 30.43
N LEU A 152 -8.57 -6.48 30.36
CA LEU A 152 -9.74 -6.52 31.24
C LEU A 152 -9.36 -6.92 32.67
N GLU A 153 -8.21 -7.58 32.87
CA GLU A 153 -7.64 -7.83 34.20
C GLU A 153 -7.02 -6.58 34.84
N LEU A 154 -6.59 -5.61 34.02
CA LEU A 154 -5.88 -4.42 34.46
C LEU A 154 -6.79 -3.21 34.68
N LEU A 155 -7.95 -3.16 34.02
CA LEU A 155 -8.86 -2.01 34.08
C LEU A 155 -9.93 -2.19 35.14
N ASP A 156 -10.18 -1.13 35.94
CA ASP A 156 -11.25 -1.08 36.93
C ASP A 156 -12.17 0.15 36.76
N GLY A 157 -13.30 0.13 37.47
CA GLY A 157 -14.21 1.26 37.61
C GLY A 157 -14.54 2.00 36.32
N LEU A 158 -14.19 3.29 36.27
CA LEU A 158 -14.48 4.17 35.13
C LEU A 158 -13.61 3.83 33.90
N GLN A 159 -12.36 3.41 34.10
CA GLN A 159 -11.44 3.09 33.01
C GLN A 159 -11.94 1.90 32.20
N TYR A 160 -12.47 0.88 32.88
CA TYR A 160 -13.13 -0.26 32.24
C TYR A 160 -14.25 0.17 31.30
N TRP A 161 -15.18 1.01 31.78
CA TRP A 161 -16.32 1.46 30.96
C TRP A 161 -15.89 2.37 29.82
N GLN A 162 -14.90 3.22 30.06
CA GLN A 162 -14.31 4.09 29.04
C GLN A 162 -13.66 3.28 27.91
N PHE A 163 -12.87 2.25 28.24
CA PHE A 163 -12.29 1.35 27.26
C PHE A 163 -13.36 0.60 26.49
N ARG A 164 -14.33 -0.03 27.18
CA ARG A 164 -15.43 -0.79 26.54
C ARG A 164 -16.23 0.06 25.57
N PHE A 165 -16.56 1.29 25.95
CA PHE A 165 -17.27 2.23 25.07
C PHE A 165 -16.44 2.60 23.85
N ARG A 166 -15.18 3.00 24.03
CA ARG A 166 -14.30 3.41 22.91
C ARG A 166 -13.97 2.24 21.99
N HIS A 167 -13.78 1.05 22.52
CA HIS A 167 -13.59 -0.17 21.74
C HIS A 167 -14.83 -0.47 20.90
N TRP A 168 -16.03 -0.47 21.49
CA TRP A 168 -17.29 -0.65 20.75
C TRP A 168 -17.48 0.42 19.67
N PHE A 169 -17.25 1.68 20.03
CA PHE A 169 -17.43 2.81 19.13
C PHE A 169 -16.46 2.74 17.95
N THR A 170 -15.20 2.41 18.20
CA THR A 170 -14.19 2.25 17.14
C THR A 170 -14.52 1.06 16.25
N HIS A 171 -14.84 -0.10 16.83
CA HIS A 171 -15.22 -1.30 16.06
C HIS A 171 -16.44 -1.04 15.16
N ARG A 172 -17.38 -0.20 15.59
CA ARG A 172 -18.57 0.16 14.80
C ARG A 172 -18.25 0.94 13.51
N PHE A 173 -17.15 1.69 13.47
CA PHE A 173 -16.78 2.55 12.34
C PHE A 173 -15.48 2.13 11.64
N TYR A 174 -14.73 1.18 12.20
CA TYR A 174 -13.45 0.73 11.67
C TYR A 174 -13.54 0.26 10.21
N PHE A 175 -14.61 -0.47 9.85
CA PHE A 175 -14.82 -0.94 8.47
C PHE A 175 -14.83 0.19 7.42
N ILE A 176 -15.32 1.37 7.78
CA ILE A 176 -15.36 2.52 6.86
C ILE A 176 -13.96 2.91 6.46
N ARG A 177 -13.02 2.84 7.39
CA ARG A 177 -11.61 3.16 7.13
C ARG A 177 -10.99 2.17 6.16
N GLU A 178 -11.22 0.87 6.38
CA GLU A 178 -10.65 -0.20 5.56
C GLU A 178 -11.23 -0.20 4.15
N GLU A 179 -12.53 0.09 4.01
CA GLU A 179 -13.21 0.03 2.71
C GLU A 179 -13.24 1.34 1.93
N VAL A 180 -12.92 2.50 2.54
CA VAL A 180 -13.03 3.80 1.85
C VAL A 180 -12.20 3.83 0.57
N MET A 181 -11.00 3.26 0.60
CA MET A 181 -10.11 3.27 -0.56
C MET A 181 -10.71 2.43 -1.68
N PHE A 182 -11.30 1.28 -1.35
CA PHE A 182 -12.01 0.44 -2.31
C PHE A 182 -13.06 1.24 -3.09
N TYR A 183 -13.96 1.95 -2.39
CA TYR A 183 -14.99 2.74 -3.07
C TYR A 183 -14.47 4.02 -3.72
N LEU A 184 -13.39 4.63 -3.21
CA LEU A 184 -12.81 5.86 -3.78
C LEU A 184 -12.34 5.64 -5.22
N TYR A 185 -11.74 4.48 -5.51
CA TYR A 185 -11.25 4.14 -6.85
C TYR A 185 -12.36 3.73 -7.82
N GLN A 186 -13.58 3.46 -7.35
CA GLN A 186 -14.64 2.87 -8.17
C GLN A 186 -15.07 3.75 -9.35
N ALA A 187 -14.84 5.06 -9.28
CA ALA A 187 -15.10 5.98 -10.38
C ALA A 187 -14.02 5.93 -11.48
N TRP A 188 -12.80 5.48 -11.17
CA TRP A 188 -11.67 5.56 -12.10
C TRP A 188 -11.85 4.69 -13.35
N PRO A 189 -12.34 3.43 -13.28
CA PRO A 189 -12.60 2.63 -14.48
C PRO A 189 -13.60 3.25 -15.44
N ALA A 190 -14.47 4.15 -14.97
CA ALA A 190 -15.41 4.87 -15.84
C ALA A 190 -14.76 6.13 -16.45
N LEU A 191 -13.94 6.85 -15.68
CA LEU A 191 -13.39 8.14 -16.10
C LEU A 191 -12.10 8.02 -16.90
N ARG A 192 -11.21 7.10 -16.56
CA ARG A 192 -9.89 6.96 -17.21
C ARG A 192 -10.01 6.60 -18.70
N PRO A 193 -10.87 5.65 -19.13
CA PRO A 193 -11.03 5.37 -20.56
C PRO A 193 -11.54 6.57 -21.35
N LEU A 194 -12.41 7.41 -20.76
CA LEU A 194 -12.88 8.64 -21.39
C LEU A 194 -11.75 9.67 -21.55
N ALA A 195 -10.90 9.81 -20.52
CA ALA A 195 -9.73 10.68 -20.58
C ALA A 195 -8.72 10.19 -21.63
N LEU A 196 -8.42 8.89 -21.66
CA LEU A 196 -7.50 8.29 -22.62
C LEU A 196 -8.02 8.36 -24.07
N GLU A 197 -9.33 8.20 -24.28
CA GLU A 197 -9.96 8.40 -25.58
C GLU A 197 -9.85 9.86 -26.05
N LEU A 198 -10.07 10.83 -25.14
CA LEU A 198 -9.81 12.24 -25.44
C LEU A 198 -8.33 12.46 -25.78
N GLY A 199 -7.42 11.88 -25.00
CA GLY A 199 -5.99 11.93 -25.25
C GLY A 199 -5.60 11.38 -26.61
N GLN A 200 -6.16 10.23 -27.01
CA GLN A 200 -5.95 9.63 -28.32
C GLN A 200 -6.41 10.56 -29.44
N ARG A 201 -7.61 11.14 -29.33
CA ARG A 201 -8.13 12.09 -30.32
C ARG A 201 -7.32 13.38 -30.43
N LEU A 202 -6.72 13.84 -29.34
CA LEU A 202 -5.84 15.02 -29.32
C LEU A 202 -4.44 14.69 -29.84
N LYS A 203 -3.96 13.46 -29.62
CA LYS A 203 -2.74 12.94 -30.25
C LYS A 203 -2.91 12.85 -31.77
N ASP A 204 -4.01 12.29 -32.24
CA ASP A 204 -4.31 12.15 -33.67
C ASP A 204 -4.40 13.51 -34.37
N ALA A 205 -4.90 14.54 -33.66
CA ALA A 205 -4.92 15.92 -34.14
C ALA A 205 -3.55 16.62 -34.07
N GLY A 206 -2.53 16.03 -33.44
CA GLY A 206 -1.19 16.60 -33.27
C GLY A 206 -0.99 17.47 -32.02
N THR A 207 -2.05 17.79 -31.28
CA THR A 207 -2.02 18.61 -30.05
C THR A 207 -1.30 17.93 -28.90
N LEU A 208 -1.27 16.59 -28.84
CA LEU A 208 -0.53 15.84 -27.83
C LEU A 208 0.54 14.93 -28.46
N PRO A 209 1.68 14.72 -27.79
CA PRO A 209 2.70 13.79 -28.26
C PRO A 209 2.28 12.32 -28.10
N ASP A 210 1.63 12.00 -26.99
CA ASP A 210 1.03 10.69 -26.74
C ASP A 210 -0.36 10.83 -26.07
N ARG A 211 -1.15 9.75 -26.05
CA ARG A 211 -2.51 9.77 -25.49
C ARG A 211 -2.47 10.05 -23.97
N ASP A 212 -1.46 9.53 -23.27
CA ASP A 212 -1.35 9.63 -21.81
C ASP A 212 -0.96 11.06 -21.37
N HIS A 213 -0.51 11.90 -22.31
CA HIS A 213 -0.21 13.31 -22.05
C HIS A 213 -1.45 14.15 -21.70
N VAL A 214 -2.65 13.60 -21.89
CA VAL A 214 -3.92 14.22 -21.48
C VAL A 214 -3.96 14.54 -19.98
N PHE A 215 -3.27 13.75 -19.14
CA PHE A 215 -3.24 13.95 -17.69
C PHE A 215 -2.36 15.13 -17.25
N TYR A 216 -1.61 15.73 -18.17
CA TYR A 216 -0.66 16.81 -17.91
C TYR A 216 -1.17 18.18 -18.36
N LEU A 217 -2.39 18.23 -18.89
CA LEU A 217 -3.11 19.46 -19.20
C LEU A 217 -4.13 19.78 -18.11
N ARG A 218 -4.31 21.08 -17.86
CA ARG A 218 -5.36 21.60 -16.98
C ARG A 218 -6.69 21.67 -17.71
N PHE A 219 -7.78 21.86 -16.96
CA PHE A 219 -9.13 21.82 -17.51
C PHE A 219 -9.36 22.87 -18.61
N ASP A 220 -8.89 24.09 -18.41
CA ASP A 220 -8.94 25.19 -19.39
C ASP A 220 -8.12 24.89 -20.66
N GLU A 221 -6.91 24.36 -20.49
CA GLU A 221 -6.02 23.91 -21.58
C GLU A 221 -6.68 22.75 -22.38
N LEU A 222 -7.39 21.84 -21.72
CA LEU A 222 -8.18 20.80 -22.39
C LEU A 222 -9.38 21.38 -23.15
N GLN A 223 -10.07 22.40 -22.61
CA GLN A 223 -11.16 23.07 -23.32
C GLN A 223 -10.66 23.76 -24.59
N GLU A 224 -9.50 24.40 -24.52
CA GLU A 224 -8.82 24.99 -25.67
C GLU A 224 -8.49 23.94 -26.73
N ALA A 225 -7.84 22.84 -26.33
CA ALA A 225 -7.50 21.74 -27.22
C ALA A 225 -8.74 21.14 -27.91
N VAL A 226 -9.84 20.97 -27.17
CA VAL A 226 -11.11 20.48 -27.71
C VAL A 226 -11.73 21.49 -28.69
N ALA A 227 -11.67 22.78 -28.40
CA ALA A 227 -12.19 23.83 -29.28
C ALA A 227 -11.40 23.93 -30.59
N ALA A 228 -10.06 23.85 -30.52
CA ALA A 228 -9.18 23.81 -31.69
C ALA A 228 -9.47 22.58 -32.56
N ARG A 229 -9.58 21.40 -31.93
CA ARG A 229 -9.88 20.15 -32.63
C ARG A 229 -11.24 20.18 -33.35
N LYS A 230 -12.25 20.87 -32.80
CA LYS A 230 -13.56 21.03 -33.48
C LYS A 230 -13.46 21.80 -34.81
N GLN A 231 -12.37 22.54 -35.00
CA GLN A 231 -12.05 23.28 -36.21
C GLN A 231 -10.94 22.59 -37.03
N ASP A 232 -10.69 21.30 -36.76
CA ASP A 232 -9.62 20.50 -37.37
C ASP A 232 -8.20 21.08 -37.19
N ASN A 233 -7.99 21.84 -36.11
CA ASN A 233 -6.72 22.46 -35.77
C ASN A 233 -6.02 21.75 -34.61
N ALA A 234 -4.69 21.78 -34.63
CA ALA A 234 -3.82 21.40 -33.52
C ALA A 234 -3.41 22.63 -32.70
N VAL A 235 -3.00 22.41 -31.44
CA VAL A 235 -2.36 23.45 -30.61
C VAL A 235 -0.94 23.00 -30.27
N ALA A 236 0.05 23.56 -30.97
CA ALA A 236 1.44 23.13 -30.85
C ALA A 236 2.05 23.47 -29.48
N GLU A 237 1.60 24.58 -28.89
CA GLU A 237 2.01 25.05 -27.57
C GLU A 237 1.60 24.05 -26.48
N LEU A 238 0.39 23.48 -26.57
CA LEU A 238 -0.08 22.45 -25.63
C LEU A 238 0.69 21.14 -25.78
N ARG A 239 1.15 20.82 -26.99
CA ARG A 239 2.00 19.65 -27.23
C ARG A 239 3.30 19.76 -26.44
N GLN A 240 3.99 20.88 -26.57
CA GLN A 240 5.23 21.15 -25.86
C GLN A 240 4.99 21.21 -24.35
N LEU A 241 3.94 21.92 -23.91
CA LEU A 241 3.62 22.07 -22.49
C LEU A 241 3.32 20.74 -21.80
N ALA A 242 2.59 19.84 -22.49
CA ALA A 242 2.29 18.53 -21.94
C ALA A 242 3.55 17.67 -21.78
N GLU A 243 4.45 17.67 -22.77
CA GLU A 243 5.74 16.97 -22.71
C GLU A 243 6.61 17.52 -21.57
N GLU A 244 6.76 18.84 -21.46
CA GLU A 244 7.54 19.48 -20.41
C GLU A 244 7.03 19.10 -19.00
N ARG A 245 5.72 19.01 -18.82
CA ARG A 245 5.11 18.60 -17.54
C ARG A 245 5.24 17.11 -17.26
N PHE A 246 5.18 16.28 -18.30
CA PHE A 246 5.48 14.86 -18.20
C PHE A 246 6.93 14.64 -17.74
N GLU A 247 7.90 15.26 -18.41
CA GLU A 247 9.31 15.18 -18.04
C GLU A 247 9.57 15.72 -16.63
N LEU A 248 8.97 16.86 -16.28
CA LEU A 248 9.08 17.44 -14.94
C LEU A 248 8.53 16.49 -13.88
N ARG A 249 7.44 15.76 -14.16
CA ARG A 249 6.89 14.75 -13.27
C ARG A 249 7.89 13.60 -13.07
N GLU A 250 8.48 13.08 -14.15
CA GLU A 250 9.44 11.98 -14.08
C GLU A 250 10.72 12.38 -13.32
N GLN A 251 11.16 13.62 -13.47
CA GLN A 251 12.26 14.17 -12.68
C GLN A 251 11.90 14.26 -11.18
N ARG A 252 10.67 14.72 -10.87
CA ARG A 252 10.19 14.84 -9.48
C ARG A 252 9.97 13.51 -8.78
N LYS A 253 9.72 12.41 -9.50
CA LYS A 253 9.67 11.05 -8.91
C LYS A 253 10.99 10.66 -8.21
N ARG A 254 12.11 11.31 -8.57
CA ARG A 254 13.44 11.07 -7.98
C ARG A 254 13.68 11.90 -6.71
N LEU A 255 12.78 12.82 -6.39
CA LEU A 255 12.89 13.67 -5.21
C LEU A 255 12.15 13.02 -4.06
N HIS A 256 12.76 13.08 -2.87
CA HIS A 256 12.09 12.76 -1.63
C HIS A 256 11.32 13.98 -1.12
N PRO A 257 9.98 13.94 -1.02
CA PRO A 257 9.22 15.07 -0.53
C PRO A 257 9.50 15.30 0.97
N PRO A 258 9.67 16.56 1.43
CA PRO A 258 9.83 16.84 2.85
C PRO A 258 8.53 16.54 3.60
N GLY A 259 8.64 16.21 4.89
CA GLY A 259 7.47 15.95 5.75
C GLY A 259 6.55 17.17 5.92
N THR A 260 7.12 18.38 5.87
CA THR A 260 6.40 19.64 6.08
C THR A 260 6.92 20.73 5.12
N VAL A 261 6.00 21.53 4.58
CA VAL A 261 6.31 22.71 3.76
C VAL A 261 5.51 23.92 4.29
N PRO A 262 6.15 25.04 4.68
CA PRO A 262 7.60 25.26 4.69
C PRO A 262 8.30 24.47 5.81
N TYR A 263 9.60 24.20 5.66
CA TYR A 263 10.36 23.29 6.54
C TYR A 263 10.37 23.73 8.01
N ASP A 264 10.43 25.04 8.25
CA ASP A 264 10.42 25.66 9.57
C ASP A 264 9.11 25.44 10.35
N ALA A 265 8.00 25.14 9.67
CA ALA A 265 6.75 24.78 10.33
C ALA A 265 6.84 23.45 11.10
N SER A 266 7.83 22.59 10.83
CA SER A 266 8.12 21.38 11.62
C SER A 266 8.52 21.69 13.07
N ALA A 267 8.96 22.92 13.37
CA ALA A 267 9.27 23.34 14.72
C ALA A 267 8.02 23.49 15.61
N ASP A 268 6.83 23.67 15.01
CA ASP A 268 5.57 23.73 15.75
C ASP A 268 5.14 22.32 16.18
N PRO A 269 4.99 22.04 17.49
CA PRO A 269 4.50 20.75 17.97
C PRO A 269 3.15 20.33 17.36
N GLY A 270 2.28 21.29 17.04
CA GLY A 270 0.97 21.09 16.40
C GLY A 270 1.03 20.71 14.91
N VAL A 271 2.21 20.82 14.30
CA VAL A 271 2.50 20.36 12.93
C VAL A 271 3.33 19.10 12.98
N LYS A 272 4.37 19.05 13.83
CA LYS A 272 5.29 17.92 13.96
C LYS A 272 4.58 16.59 14.20
N PHE A 273 3.52 16.57 15.00
CA PHE A 273 2.78 15.33 15.28
C PHE A 273 2.07 14.73 14.05
N LYS A 274 1.87 15.54 13.00
CA LYS A 274 1.21 15.12 11.75
C LYS A 274 2.20 14.64 10.70
N GLU A 275 3.50 14.81 10.93
CA GLU A 275 4.52 14.34 10.01
C GLU A 275 4.47 12.82 9.86
N THR A 276 4.71 12.38 8.64
CA THR A 276 4.69 10.96 8.27
C THR A 276 6.09 10.40 8.07
N GLN A 277 7.12 11.17 8.43
CA GLN A 277 8.53 10.82 8.23
C GLN A 277 9.42 11.55 9.24
N PHE A 278 10.53 10.92 9.61
CA PHE A 278 11.58 11.50 10.44
C PHE A 278 12.78 11.92 9.58
N VAL A 279 13.43 13.01 10.00
CA VAL A 279 14.73 13.41 9.47
C VAL A 279 15.81 12.66 10.24
N ASN A 280 16.55 11.80 9.55
CA ASN A 280 17.63 11.00 10.11
C ASN A 280 19.00 11.56 9.74
N ASP A 281 20.01 11.38 10.61
CA ASP A 281 21.40 11.70 10.29
C ASP A 281 21.89 10.75 9.19
N PRO A 282 22.35 11.27 8.03
CA PRO A 282 22.84 10.44 6.93
C PRO A 282 24.10 9.63 7.30
N ASN A 283 24.86 10.02 8.33
CA ASN A 283 26.07 9.34 8.77
C ASN A 283 25.84 8.31 9.89
N SER A 284 24.61 8.21 10.42
CA SER A 284 24.28 7.26 11.49
C SER A 284 23.85 5.92 10.92
N ASP A 285 24.46 4.81 11.32
CA ASP A 285 24.03 3.46 10.91
C ASP A 285 22.64 3.06 11.45
N THR A 286 22.06 3.88 12.32
CA THR A 286 20.71 3.69 12.84
C THR A 286 19.79 4.79 12.32
N MET A 287 18.66 4.38 11.75
CA MET A 287 17.53 5.23 11.41
C MET A 287 16.43 5.08 12.47
N ILE A 288 15.75 6.17 12.76
CA ILE A 288 14.59 6.25 13.64
C ILE A 288 13.34 6.46 12.79
N GLY A 289 12.26 5.78 13.17
CA GLY A 289 10.93 5.99 12.62
C GLY A 289 9.86 5.86 13.70
N VAL A 290 8.61 5.71 13.27
CA VAL A 290 7.48 5.42 14.15
C VAL A 290 7.46 3.92 14.44
N PRO A 291 7.57 3.46 15.70
CA PRO A 291 7.29 2.08 16.06
C PRO A 291 5.80 1.81 15.84
N VAL A 292 5.47 0.81 15.01
CA VAL A 292 4.06 0.52 14.70
C VAL A 292 3.66 -0.91 14.98
N SER A 293 4.56 -1.87 14.90
CA SER A 293 4.27 -3.26 15.27
C SER A 293 5.43 -3.82 16.09
N PRO A 294 5.19 -4.29 17.32
CA PRO A 294 6.23 -4.66 18.27
C PRO A 294 7.02 -5.90 17.86
N GLY A 295 8.19 -6.09 18.48
CA GLY A 295 9.12 -7.18 18.23
C GLY A 295 10.39 -6.75 17.50
N THR A 296 11.35 -7.67 17.43
CA THR A 296 12.65 -7.45 16.80
C THR A 296 12.93 -8.53 15.76
N ILE A 297 13.54 -8.14 14.64
CA ILE A 297 13.94 -9.07 13.58
C ILE A 297 15.24 -8.64 12.93
N THR A 298 16.07 -9.60 12.54
CA THR A 298 17.24 -9.38 11.68
C THR A 298 17.13 -10.29 10.48
N ALA A 299 16.99 -9.71 9.29
CA ALA A 299 16.76 -10.44 8.05
C ALA A 299 17.29 -9.63 6.85
N PRO A 300 17.53 -10.26 5.69
CA PRO A 300 17.85 -9.54 4.46
C PRO A 300 16.67 -8.63 4.06
N ALA A 301 16.97 -7.49 3.44
CA ALA A 301 15.98 -6.55 2.95
C ALA A 301 15.49 -6.90 1.54
N SER A 302 14.18 -6.94 1.32
CA SER A 302 13.58 -6.83 -0.01
C SER A 302 13.19 -5.37 -0.26
N LEU A 303 14.11 -4.62 -0.89
CA LEU A 303 13.81 -3.26 -1.37
C LEU A 303 12.92 -3.33 -2.59
N ILE A 304 11.73 -2.75 -2.50
CA ILE A 304 10.70 -2.74 -3.54
C ILE A 304 10.18 -1.31 -3.66
N ASN A 305 10.47 -0.64 -4.78
CA ASN A 305 10.11 0.76 -4.99
C ASN A 305 8.74 0.92 -5.65
N SER A 306 8.28 -0.09 -6.39
CA SER A 306 7.05 -0.02 -7.16
C SER A 306 6.38 -1.39 -7.33
N PRO A 307 5.08 -1.43 -7.69
CA PRO A 307 4.37 -2.67 -8.02
C PRO A 307 5.03 -3.53 -9.10
N ALA A 308 5.80 -2.92 -9.99
CA ALA A 308 6.53 -3.64 -11.03
C ALA A 308 7.68 -4.51 -10.47
N GLU A 309 8.08 -4.28 -9.21
CA GLU A 309 9.16 -4.98 -8.52
C GLU A 309 8.64 -5.97 -7.46
N PHE A 310 7.33 -6.23 -7.41
CA PHE A 310 6.73 -7.15 -6.43
C PHE A 310 7.29 -8.58 -6.53
N ASP A 311 7.78 -8.98 -7.70
CA ASP A 311 8.44 -10.27 -7.92
C ASP A 311 9.83 -10.37 -7.28
N GLN A 312 10.39 -9.25 -6.83
CA GLN A 312 11.66 -9.24 -6.07
C GLN A 312 11.46 -9.58 -4.59
N MET A 313 10.21 -9.66 -4.11
CA MET A 313 9.93 -10.01 -2.72
C MET A 313 10.41 -11.42 -2.39
N ARG A 314 11.27 -11.54 -1.38
CA ARG A 314 11.78 -12.84 -0.91
C ARG A 314 11.06 -13.28 0.37
N PRO A 315 10.55 -14.52 0.45
CA PRO A 315 9.99 -15.05 1.69
C PRO A 315 10.96 -14.94 2.87
N GLY A 316 10.47 -14.47 4.03
CA GLY A 316 11.25 -14.30 5.26
C GLY A 316 12.15 -13.06 5.29
N SER A 317 12.14 -12.22 4.26
CA SER A 317 12.90 -10.95 4.21
C SER A 317 12.12 -9.78 4.81
N ILE A 318 12.80 -8.66 5.08
CA ILE A 318 12.16 -7.42 5.53
C ILE A 318 11.73 -6.61 4.30
N LEU A 319 10.44 -6.29 4.20
CA LEU A 319 9.92 -5.43 3.14
C LEU A 319 10.36 -3.99 3.38
N VAL A 320 11.11 -3.41 2.44
CA VAL A 320 11.54 -2.00 2.46
C VAL A 320 10.91 -1.29 1.26
N CYS A 321 10.08 -0.26 1.49
CA CYS A 321 9.44 0.48 0.40
C CYS A 321 9.10 1.94 0.75
N PRO A 322 8.84 2.83 -0.23
CA PRO A 322 8.56 4.23 0.06
C PRO A 322 7.27 4.42 0.88
N MET A 323 6.22 3.71 0.49
CA MET A 323 4.93 3.65 1.18
C MET A 323 4.18 2.38 0.78
N THR A 324 3.19 2.01 1.57
CA THR A 324 2.29 0.88 1.28
C THR A 324 0.86 1.36 1.09
N ASN A 325 0.11 0.67 0.24
CA ASN A 325 -1.34 0.80 0.12
C ASN A 325 -1.99 -0.60 0.07
N PRO A 326 -3.34 -0.72 -0.01
CA PRO A 326 -4.03 -2.01 -0.06
C PRO A 326 -3.48 -3.02 -1.07
N ALA A 327 -2.93 -2.57 -2.20
CA ALA A 327 -2.37 -3.45 -3.21
C ALA A 327 -1.02 -4.09 -2.81
N TRP A 328 -0.35 -3.57 -1.77
CA TRP A 328 0.89 -4.14 -1.21
C TRP A 328 0.62 -5.22 -0.16
N THR A 329 -0.60 -5.33 0.35
CA THR A 329 -0.98 -6.30 1.40
C THR A 329 -0.48 -7.73 1.13
N PRO A 330 -0.53 -8.25 -0.12
CA PRO A 330 -0.01 -9.57 -0.40
C PRO A 330 1.48 -9.78 -0.11
N LEU A 331 2.31 -8.73 -0.14
CA LEU A 331 3.73 -8.84 0.19
C LEU A 331 3.98 -9.07 1.68
N PHE A 332 3.05 -8.64 2.54
CA PHE A 332 3.17 -8.78 4.01
C PHE A 332 3.15 -10.24 4.43
N ALA A 333 2.47 -11.10 3.66
CA ALA A 333 2.49 -12.54 3.83
C ALA A 333 3.89 -13.15 3.81
N HIS A 334 4.76 -12.59 2.97
CA HIS A 334 6.12 -13.10 2.76
C HIS A 334 7.15 -12.33 3.59
N ALA A 335 6.74 -11.25 4.25
CA ALA A 335 7.63 -10.38 5.01
C ALA A 335 7.81 -10.86 6.45
N SER A 336 9.05 -10.82 6.95
CA SER A 336 9.36 -11.01 8.37
C SER A 336 9.41 -9.69 9.15
N GLY A 337 9.41 -8.56 8.44
CA GLY A 337 9.33 -7.22 9.00
C GLY A 337 9.00 -6.16 7.93
N LEU A 338 8.68 -4.94 8.36
CA LEU A 338 8.35 -3.82 7.47
C LEU A 338 9.17 -2.57 7.82
N VAL A 339 9.73 -1.93 6.80
CA VAL A 339 10.32 -0.59 6.88
C VAL A 339 9.76 0.29 5.76
N THR A 340 9.27 1.49 6.11
CA THR A 340 8.86 2.47 5.10
C THR A 340 9.46 3.85 5.30
N ASP A 341 9.64 4.59 4.21
CA ASP A 341 10.07 6.00 4.26
C ASP A 341 8.94 6.90 4.78
N MET A 342 7.71 6.61 4.37
CA MET A 342 6.52 7.36 4.76
C MET A 342 5.51 6.43 5.46
N GLY A 343 4.94 6.91 6.55
CA GLY A 343 3.88 6.24 7.27
C GLY A 343 3.67 6.82 8.65
N GLY A 344 2.47 6.62 9.18
CA GLY A 344 2.13 6.98 10.55
C GLY A 344 1.58 5.79 11.30
N ILE A 345 1.40 5.93 12.61
CA ILE A 345 0.94 4.84 13.49
C ILE A 345 -0.39 4.21 13.04
N LEU A 346 -1.22 4.96 12.33
CA LEU A 346 -2.51 4.50 11.79
C LEU A 346 -2.52 4.40 10.25
N GLY A 347 -1.37 4.38 9.60
CA GLY A 347 -1.28 4.15 8.15
C GLY A 347 -1.66 2.71 7.78
N HIS A 348 -1.97 2.48 6.49
CA HIS A 348 -2.29 1.14 5.96
C HIS A 348 -1.23 0.10 6.36
N GLY A 349 0.05 0.37 6.06
CA GLY A 349 1.13 -0.56 6.37
C GLY A 349 1.29 -0.86 7.86
N SER A 350 1.00 0.12 8.72
CA SER A 350 1.04 -0.03 10.18
C SER A 350 -0.05 -0.96 10.69
N ILE A 351 -1.25 -0.89 10.11
CA ILE A 351 -2.37 -1.76 10.45
C ILE A 351 -2.06 -3.18 9.98
N VAL A 352 -1.72 -3.35 8.70
CA VAL A 352 -1.43 -4.66 8.12
C VAL A 352 -0.23 -5.32 8.82
N ALA A 353 0.84 -4.59 9.15
CA ALA A 353 1.96 -5.15 9.89
C ALA A 353 1.56 -5.75 11.26
N ARG A 354 0.65 -5.08 11.99
CA ARG A 354 0.13 -5.61 13.27
C ARG A 354 -0.73 -6.85 13.07
N GLU A 355 -1.55 -6.85 12.03
CA GLU A 355 -2.42 -7.99 11.68
C GLU A 355 -1.60 -9.23 11.31
N TYR A 356 -0.55 -9.04 10.50
CA TYR A 356 0.41 -10.10 10.17
C TYR A 356 1.37 -10.40 11.33
N GLY A 357 1.44 -9.53 12.33
CA GLY A 357 2.25 -9.73 13.52
C GLY A 357 3.74 -9.62 13.28
N ILE A 358 4.16 -8.87 12.27
CA ILE A 358 5.56 -8.69 11.89
C ILE A 358 6.09 -7.38 12.51
N PRO A 359 7.34 -7.33 13.01
CA PRO A 359 7.96 -6.09 13.48
C PRO A 359 7.96 -5.01 12.40
N ALA A 360 7.61 -3.77 12.76
CA ALA A 360 7.50 -2.71 11.78
C ALA A 360 7.86 -1.33 12.28
N VAL A 361 8.63 -0.61 11.46
CA VAL A 361 9.02 0.79 11.64
C VAL A 361 8.71 1.57 10.38
N VAL A 362 7.84 2.58 10.49
CA VAL A 362 7.41 3.38 9.33
C VAL A 362 7.86 4.82 9.47
N GLY A 363 7.88 5.58 8.38
CA GLY A 363 8.23 6.99 8.46
C GLY A 363 9.70 7.23 8.74
N THR A 364 10.61 6.38 8.26
CA THR A 364 12.07 6.57 8.43
C THR A 364 12.63 7.69 7.53
N GLY A 365 11.85 8.16 6.56
CA GLY A 365 12.21 9.19 5.59
C GLY A 365 13.15 8.71 4.48
N THR A 366 14.21 7.96 4.78
CA THR A 366 15.30 7.71 3.82
C THR A 366 15.74 6.24 3.73
N SER A 367 14.96 5.31 4.28
CA SER A 367 15.27 3.87 4.23
C SER A 367 15.50 3.34 2.81
N THR A 368 14.68 3.71 1.83
CA THR A 368 14.79 3.19 0.46
C THR A 368 16.04 3.67 -0.28
N GLN A 369 16.58 4.82 0.15
CA GLN A 369 17.80 5.41 -0.41
C GLN A 369 19.06 4.84 0.25
N ARG A 370 18.93 4.32 1.48
CA ARG A 370 20.05 3.89 2.31
C ARG A 370 20.24 2.38 2.37
N ILE A 371 19.16 1.62 2.27
CA ILE A 371 19.17 0.16 2.33
C ILE A 371 19.27 -0.40 0.91
N LYS A 372 20.14 -1.39 0.70
CA LYS A 372 20.24 -2.12 -0.58
C LYS A 372 19.40 -3.40 -0.54
N HIS A 373 18.85 -3.80 -1.69
CA HIS A 373 18.21 -5.10 -1.83
C HIS A 373 19.19 -6.23 -1.44
N GLY A 374 18.76 -7.14 -0.59
CA GLY A 374 19.55 -8.25 -0.03
C GLY A 374 20.40 -7.88 1.19
N GLN A 375 20.54 -6.60 1.53
CA GLN A 375 21.35 -6.17 2.69
C GLN A 375 20.74 -6.67 3.99
N GLN A 376 21.58 -7.15 4.91
CA GLN A 376 21.15 -7.55 6.24
C GLN A 376 20.83 -6.29 7.06
N ILE A 377 19.62 -6.22 7.62
CA ILE A 377 19.22 -5.11 8.51
C ILE A 377 18.57 -5.66 9.77
N ALA A 378 18.64 -4.90 10.86
CA ALA A 378 17.91 -5.17 12.08
C ALA A 378 16.79 -4.14 12.27
N VAL A 379 15.58 -4.62 12.53
CA VAL A 379 14.39 -3.79 12.78
C VAL A 379 13.94 -4.05 14.20
N ASP A 380 13.78 -2.98 14.97
CA ASP A 380 13.18 -2.96 16.29
C ASP A 380 11.89 -2.16 16.24
N GLY A 381 10.78 -2.89 16.20
CA GLY A 381 9.43 -2.33 16.15
C GLY A 381 8.89 -1.90 17.51
N ASP A 382 9.59 -2.23 18.61
CA ASP A 382 9.23 -1.80 19.97
C ASP A 382 9.66 -0.35 20.21
N VAL A 383 10.91 -0.01 19.85
CA VAL A 383 11.45 1.34 20.03
C VAL A 383 11.50 2.18 18.75
N GLY A 384 11.27 1.57 17.59
CA GLY A 384 11.14 2.30 16.33
C GLY A 384 12.48 2.57 15.64
N THR A 385 13.39 1.60 15.64
CA THR A 385 14.74 1.77 15.05
C THR A 385 15.02 0.75 13.95
N VAL A 386 15.79 1.18 12.96
CA VAL A 386 16.29 0.34 11.86
C VAL A 386 17.79 0.51 11.80
N LYS A 387 18.53 -0.57 12.01
CA LYS A 387 20.00 -0.57 11.99
C LYS A 387 20.52 -1.23 10.72
N LEU A 388 21.39 -0.50 10.01
CA LEU A 388 22.18 -1.02 8.91
C LEU A 388 23.26 -1.93 9.50
N LEU A 389 23.38 -3.15 8.97
CA LEU A 389 24.47 -4.06 9.32
C LEU A 389 25.47 -4.04 8.17
N GLU A 390 26.76 -4.11 8.50
CA GLU A 390 27.82 -4.20 7.50
C GLU A 390 27.66 -5.50 6.70
N ASP A 391 27.92 -5.41 5.39
CA ASP A 391 27.97 -6.59 4.52
C ASP A 391 29.14 -7.47 4.99
N ALA A 392 28.86 -8.74 5.33
CA ALA A 392 29.85 -9.70 5.80
C ALA A 392 30.87 -10.13 4.73
#